data_AF-A0A960UEE2-F1
#
_entry.id   AF-A0A960UEE2-F1
#
_cell.length_a   1.000
_cell.length_b   1.000
_cell.length_c   1.000
_cell.angle_alpha   90.00
_cell.angle_beta   90.00
_cell.angle_gamma   90.00
#
_symmetry.space_group_name_H-M   'P 1'
#
loop_
_entity.id
_entity.type
_entity.pdbx_description
1 polymer ?
#
loop_
_entity_poly.entity_id
_entity_poly.type
_entity_poly.pdbx_seq_one_letter_code
_entity_poly.pdbx_strand_id
1 'polypeptide(L)'
;MTRLPAVPILLALASSASAATLHVPADLPAIAGALAVASSGDTVLVSPGTYLEHDLVLPSGVVLLGDAATPEHVVIDAAGQGRVLFGDGLAAGTEIGMLTLQGGATSGNGGGAILSGSFLLRDCVIEDCSADGLGGGLRLQRGEVRRCDFRDNHAGAGGGLAIGNSDTAHVEDCVFAGNTATIGGAAASTGFLTLVHCTLAFNTADRGGAVFYGGDSEIQARTLLDRCLVAFNMAASSSGGIDGWYSVGEAPHIDFDCSDVFGNTPTEIVGGFPMADLIYSDPQFCPGAGEGRYPIADGSPCAPANSPCGERIGAFDPACASTAVERRSWGAVKSLY
;
A
#
# COMPACT_ATOMS: atom_id res chain seq x y z
N MET A 1 39.95 -62.96 -7.38
CA MET A 1 40.35 -61.55 -7.57
C MET A 1 39.47 -60.94 -8.65
N THR A 2 38.25 -60.55 -8.28
CA THR A 2 37.27 -59.91 -9.19
C THR A 2 37.44 -58.39 -9.08
N ARG A 3 37.81 -57.75 -10.19
CA ARG A 3 37.93 -56.28 -10.28
C ARG A 3 36.52 -55.68 -10.38
N LEU A 4 36.18 -54.78 -9.46
CA LEU A 4 35.00 -53.92 -9.59
C LEU A 4 35.22 -52.89 -10.72
N PRO A 5 34.20 -52.58 -11.55
CA PRO A 5 34.30 -51.54 -12.54
C PRO A 5 34.19 -50.16 -11.87
N ALA A 6 35.06 -49.24 -12.25
CA ALA A 6 34.98 -47.85 -11.83
C ALA A 6 33.80 -47.17 -12.53
N VAL A 7 32.81 -46.71 -11.75
CA VAL A 7 31.74 -45.84 -12.23
C VAL A 7 32.30 -44.42 -12.33
N PRO A 8 32.29 -43.77 -13.51
CA PRO A 8 32.74 -42.39 -13.61
C PRO A 8 31.71 -41.50 -12.90
N ILE A 9 32.16 -40.83 -11.83
CA ILE A 9 31.41 -39.75 -11.19
C ILE A 9 31.42 -38.59 -12.18
N LEU A 10 30.28 -38.36 -12.82
CA LEU A 10 30.04 -37.18 -13.64
C LEU A 10 29.97 -35.98 -12.68
N LEU A 11 31.09 -35.27 -12.54
CA LEU A 11 31.17 -34.03 -11.80
C LEU A 11 30.36 -32.98 -12.59
N ALA A 12 29.08 -32.83 -12.28
CA ALA A 12 28.30 -31.72 -12.78
C ALA A 12 28.92 -30.44 -12.20
N LEU A 13 29.68 -29.72 -13.03
CA LEU A 13 30.08 -28.36 -12.74
C LEU A 13 28.79 -27.54 -12.67
N ALA A 14 28.29 -27.32 -11.45
CA ALA A 14 27.29 -26.30 -11.20
C ALA A 14 27.96 -24.97 -11.56
N SER A 15 27.71 -24.48 -12.77
CA SER A 15 28.00 -23.10 -13.11
C SER A 15 27.16 -22.27 -12.15
N SER A 16 27.82 -21.56 -11.23
CA SER A 16 27.18 -20.46 -10.52
C SER A 16 26.69 -19.48 -11.57
N ALA A 17 25.39 -19.52 -11.88
CA ALA A 17 24.79 -18.48 -12.69
C ALA A 17 24.94 -17.18 -11.89
N SER A 18 25.77 -16.27 -12.39
CA SER A 18 25.82 -14.91 -11.84
C SER A 18 24.46 -14.28 -12.11
N ALA A 19 23.92 -13.58 -11.12
CA ALA A 19 22.79 -12.69 -11.31
C ALA A 19 23.05 -11.78 -12.53
N ALA A 20 22.16 -11.82 -13.51
CA ALA A 20 22.21 -10.97 -14.68
C ALA A 20 21.37 -9.70 -14.46
N THR A 21 21.77 -8.60 -15.10
CA THR A 21 20.93 -7.41 -15.22
C THR A 21 20.44 -7.32 -16.66
N LEU A 22 19.11 -7.35 -16.84
CA LEU A 22 18.43 -7.24 -18.12
C LEU A 22 17.89 -5.82 -18.24
N HIS A 23 18.45 -5.03 -19.15
CA HIS A 23 18.06 -3.64 -19.33
C HIS A 23 16.88 -3.51 -20.30
N VAL A 24 15.82 -2.83 -19.88
CA VAL A 24 14.67 -2.52 -20.74
C VAL A 24 14.63 -1.01 -20.98
N PRO A 25 14.68 -0.52 -22.24
CA PRO A 25 14.54 -1.28 -23.48
C PRO A 25 15.86 -1.72 -24.14
N ALA A 26 17.02 -1.48 -23.49
CA ALA A 26 18.33 -1.56 -24.15
C ALA A 26 18.72 -2.98 -24.63
N ASP A 27 18.48 -4.01 -23.81
CA ASP A 27 18.73 -5.41 -24.15
C ASP A 27 17.47 -6.08 -24.72
N LEU A 28 16.31 -5.75 -24.15
CA LEU A 28 15.01 -6.31 -24.51
C LEU A 28 13.99 -5.18 -24.64
N PRO A 29 13.17 -5.15 -25.71
CA PRO A 29 12.32 -4.00 -26.00
C PRO A 29 11.13 -3.84 -25.06
N ALA A 30 10.78 -4.86 -24.28
CA ALA A 30 9.59 -4.92 -23.44
C ALA A 30 9.89 -5.58 -22.10
N ILE A 31 9.17 -5.16 -21.06
CA ILE A 31 9.29 -5.68 -19.69
C ILE A 31 8.85 -7.14 -19.66
N ALA A 32 7.74 -7.50 -20.32
CA ALA A 32 7.26 -8.88 -20.42
C ALA A 32 8.32 -9.81 -21.00
N GLY A 33 9.06 -9.35 -22.02
CA GLY A 33 10.15 -10.11 -22.64
C GLY A 33 11.32 -10.34 -21.67
N ALA A 34 11.68 -9.33 -20.88
CA ALA A 34 12.70 -9.44 -19.85
C ALA A 34 12.30 -10.37 -18.71
N LEU A 35 11.08 -10.23 -18.19
CA LEU A 35 10.54 -11.13 -17.16
C LEU A 35 10.45 -12.58 -17.64
N ALA A 36 10.13 -12.83 -18.91
CA ALA A 36 10.02 -14.18 -19.46
C ALA A 36 11.36 -14.95 -19.54
N VAL A 37 12.50 -14.23 -19.60
CA VAL A 37 13.84 -14.84 -19.69
C VAL A 37 14.64 -14.72 -18.39
N ALA A 38 14.21 -13.85 -17.47
CA ALA A 38 14.83 -13.68 -16.17
C ALA A 38 14.72 -14.96 -15.33
N SER A 39 15.82 -15.30 -14.65
CA SER A 39 15.90 -16.39 -13.69
C SER A 39 16.04 -15.85 -12.28
N SER A 40 15.76 -16.69 -11.28
CA SER A 40 15.95 -16.32 -9.86
C SER A 40 17.37 -15.76 -9.62
N GLY A 41 17.44 -14.57 -9.02
CA GLY A 41 18.66 -13.79 -8.82
C GLY A 41 18.85 -12.65 -9.81
N ASP A 42 18.17 -12.67 -10.96
CA ASP A 42 18.30 -11.63 -11.98
C ASP A 42 17.57 -10.34 -11.60
N THR A 43 18.02 -9.23 -12.21
CA THR A 43 17.37 -7.92 -12.13
C THR A 43 16.88 -7.51 -13.52
N VAL A 44 15.58 -7.25 -13.65
CA VAL A 44 15.01 -6.50 -14.77
C VAL A 44 15.07 -5.02 -14.41
N LEU A 45 15.97 -4.29 -15.05
CA LEU A 45 16.21 -2.86 -14.81
C LEU A 45 15.56 -2.03 -15.93
N VAL A 46 14.57 -1.22 -15.58
CA VAL A 46 13.71 -0.52 -16.54
C VAL A 46 14.08 0.96 -16.57
N SER A 47 14.53 1.44 -17.72
CA SER A 47 14.85 2.85 -17.92
C SER A 47 13.59 3.75 -17.87
N PRO A 48 13.74 5.06 -17.66
CA PRO A 48 12.62 6.00 -17.66
C PRO A 48 11.78 5.93 -18.94
N GLY A 49 10.47 5.86 -18.79
CA GLY A 49 9.52 5.75 -19.89
C GLY A 49 8.16 5.22 -19.45
N THR A 50 7.20 5.26 -20.38
CA THR A 50 5.88 4.65 -20.22
C THR A 50 5.81 3.40 -21.09
N TYR A 51 5.52 2.27 -20.46
CA TYR A 51 5.46 0.94 -21.05
C TYR A 51 3.99 0.48 -21.05
N LEU A 52 3.40 0.41 -22.25
CA LEU A 52 2.02 -0.04 -22.45
C LEU A 52 1.97 -1.58 -22.41
N GLU A 53 2.00 -2.13 -21.21
CA GLU A 53 2.01 -3.57 -20.97
C GLU A 53 1.05 -3.92 -19.84
N HIS A 54 0.44 -5.10 -19.92
CA HIS A 54 -0.49 -5.62 -18.93
C HIS A 54 -0.28 -7.11 -18.76
N ASP A 55 -0.83 -7.65 -17.67
CA ASP A 55 -0.77 -9.04 -17.22
C ASP A 55 0.67 -9.56 -17.16
N LEU A 56 1.59 -8.71 -16.71
CA LEU A 56 2.98 -9.07 -16.49
C LEU A 56 3.07 -10.12 -15.38
N VAL A 57 3.83 -11.19 -15.62
CA VAL A 57 4.07 -12.25 -14.63
C VAL A 57 5.46 -12.06 -14.05
N LEU A 58 5.54 -11.77 -12.75
CA LEU A 58 6.80 -11.63 -12.03
C LEU A 58 7.35 -13.02 -11.64
N PRO A 59 8.53 -13.42 -12.15
CA PRO A 59 9.13 -14.67 -11.75
C PRO A 59 9.63 -14.62 -10.30
N SER A 60 9.53 -15.75 -9.60
CA SER A 60 9.99 -15.87 -8.23
C SER A 60 11.51 -15.69 -8.13
N GLY A 61 11.94 -14.80 -7.24
CA GLY A 61 13.33 -14.44 -6.99
C GLY A 61 13.93 -13.43 -7.98
N VAL A 62 13.12 -12.76 -8.79
CA VAL A 62 13.57 -11.69 -9.71
C VAL A 62 13.32 -10.32 -9.09
N VAL A 63 14.24 -9.39 -9.33
CA VAL A 63 14.08 -7.96 -8.99
C VAL A 63 13.58 -7.20 -10.22
N LEU A 64 12.43 -6.53 -10.11
CA LEU A 64 11.91 -5.59 -11.11
C LEU A 64 12.08 -4.17 -10.57
N LEU A 65 12.97 -3.39 -11.18
CA LEU A 65 13.38 -2.09 -10.65
C LEU A 65 13.36 -1.01 -11.74
N GLY A 66 12.78 0.15 -11.45
CA GLY A 66 12.95 1.34 -12.28
C GLY A 66 14.31 2.03 -12.04
N ASP A 67 14.99 2.39 -13.12
CA ASP A 67 16.26 3.12 -13.13
C ASP A 67 16.00 4.64 -13.22
N ALA A 68 15.36 5.18 -12.18
CA ALA A 68 14.96 6.57 -12.13
C ALA A 68 15.14 7.18 -10.74
N ALA A 69 15.18 8.52 -10.70
CA ALA A 69 15.26 9.27 -9.44
C ALA A 69 13.95 9.19 -8.62
N THR A 70 12.81 9.02 -9.28
CA THR A 70 11.48 8.90 -8.66
C THR A 70 10.66 7.84 -9.41
N PRO A 71 9.73 7.13 -8.73
CA PRO A 71 8.95 6.05 -9.33
C PRO A 71 8.03 6.50 -10.48
N GLU A 72 7.64 7.77 -10.54
CA GLU A 72 6.76 8.35 -11.55
C GLU A 72 7.40 8.41 -12.95
N HIS A 73 8.72 8.26 -13.05
CA HIS A 73 9.43 8.30 -14.32
C HIS A 73 9.51 6.93 -15.02
N VAL A 74 9.14 5.84 -14.35
CA VAL A 74 9.06 4.50 -14.95
C VAL A 74 7.64 4.00 -14.75
N VAL A 75 6.83 4.07 -15.80
CA VAL A 75 5.39 3.78 -15.73
C VAL A 75 5.08 2.52 -16.50
N ILE A 76 4.46 1.54 -15.84
CA ILE A 76 3.82 0.39 -16.49
C ILE A 76 2.32 0.68 -16.52
N ASP A 77 1.79 0.96 -17.71
CA ASP A 77 0.40 1.35 -17.91
C ASP A 77 -0.36 0.25 -18.66
N ALA A 78 -1.31 -0.38 -17.96
CA ALA A 78 -2.15 -1.42 -18.53
C ALA A 78 -3.27 -0.87 -19.42
N ALA A 79 -3.50 0.45 -19.45
CA ALA A 79 -4.47 1.15 -20.30
C ALA A 79 -5.89 0.53 -20.30
N GLY A 80 -6.31 -0.01 -19.16
CA GLY A 80 -7.59 -0.68 -18.94
C GLY A 80 -7.72 -2.07 -19.57
N GLN A 81 -6.63 -2.66 -20.08
CA GLN A 81 -6.66 -3.92 -20.84
C GLN A 81 -6.55 -5.18 -19.97
N GLY A 82 -6.14 -5.03 -18.71
CA GLY A 82 -5.95 -6.13 -17.79
C GLY A 82 -5.35 -5.65 -16.47
N ARG A 83 -4.81 -6.58 -15.69
CA ARG A 83 -4.04 -6.24 -14.50
C ARG A 83 -2.68 -5.68 -14.90
N VAL A 84 -2.01 -4.90 -14.07
CA VAL A 84 -0.62 -4.50 -14.39
C VAL A 84 0.36 -5.66 -14.12
N LEU A 85 0.38 -6.18 -12.89
CA LEU A 85 1.38 -7.17 -12.43
C LEU A 85 0.76 -8.33 -11.65
N PHE A 86 1.26 -9.55 -11.87
CA PHE A 86 0.89 -10.76 -11.15
C PHE A 86 2.12 -11.49 -10.62
N GLY A 87 2.10 -11.89 -9.35
CA GLY A 87 3.12 -12.73 -8.75
C GLY A 87 2.54 -13.62 -7.65
N ASP A 88 2.72 -14.93 -7.78
CA ASP A 88 2.23 -15.92 -6.82
C ASP A 88 3.36 -16.81 -6.33
N GLY A 89 3.35 -17.14 -5.03
CA GLY A 89 4.39 -17.94 -4.39
C GLY A 89 5.80 -17.35 -4.53
N LEU A 90 5.92 -16.02 -4.51
CA LEU A 90 7.20 -15.32 -4.65
C LEU A 90 8.15 -15.69 -3.51
N ALA A 91 9.41 -15.93 -3.82
CA ALA A 91 10.45 -16.28 -2.85
C ALA A 91 11.22 -15.05 -2.39
N ALA A 92 11.89 -15.18 -1.23
CA ALA A 92 12.80 -14.16 -0.73
C ALA A 92 13.84 -13.78 -1.81
N GLY A 93 14.13 -12.48 -1.91
CA GLY A 93 14.94 -11.92 -3.00
C GLY A 93 14.12 -11.43 -4.19
N THR A 94 12.81 -11.69 -4.23
CA THR A 94 11.91 -11.00 -5.15
C THR A 94 11.67 -9.57 -4.67
N GLU A 95 11.84 -8.60 -5.55
CA GLU A 95 11.63 -7.19 -5.24
C GLU A 95 10.96 -6.47 -6.41
N ILE A 96 10.06 -5.54 -6.10
CA ILE A 96 9.47 -4.60 -7.04
C ILE A 96 9.73 -3.21 -6.48
N GLY A 97 10.34 -2.32 -7.27
CA GLY A 97 10.60 -0.97 -6.78
C GLY A 97 10.85 0.12 -7.81
N MET A 98 10.78 1.37 -7.35
CA MET A 98 11.13 2.58 -8.13
C MET A 98 10.34 2.71 -9.44
N LEU A 99 9.07 2.31 -9.44
CA LEU A 99 8.20 2.36 -10.62
C LEU A 99 6.74 2.65 -10.26
N THR A 100 5.96 2.97 -11.28
CA THR A 100 4.52 3.22 -11.21
C THR A 100 3.77 2.10 -11.91
N LEU A 101 2.78 1.52 -11.24
CA LEU A 101 1.80 0.61 -11.82
C LEU A 101 0.49 1.38 -12.00
N GLN A 102 0.00 1.53 -13.23
CA GLN A 102 -1.22 2.29 -13.48
C GLN A 102 -2.16 1.69 -14.51
N GLY A 103 -3.39 2.20 -14.53
CA GLY A 103 -4.38 1.90 -15.57
C GLY A 103 -4.83 0.44 -15.58
N GLY A 104 -4.58 -0.33 -14.51
CA GLY A 104 -5.01 -1.71 -14.40
C GLY A 104 -6.52 -1.80 -14.23
N ALA A 105 -7.21 -2.63 -15.02
CA ALA A 105 -8.65 -2.83 -14.90
C ALA A 105 -9.04 -4.31 -15.03
N THR A 106 -9.82 -4.82 -14.07
CA THR A 106 -10.26 -6.23 -14.09
C THR A 106 -11.65 -6.40 -13.47
N SER A 107 -12.40 -7.39 -13.97
CA SER A 107 -13.64 -7.83 -13.30
C SER A 107 -13.39 -8.76 -12.11
N GLY A 108 -12.12 -9.06 -11.80
CA GLY A 108 -11.70 -9.91 -10.70
C GLY A 108 -11.07 -9.09 -9.56
N ASN A 109 -9.92 -9.54 -9.09
CA ASN A 109 -9.16 -8.90 -8.00
C ASN A 109 -7.86 -8.28 -8.53
N GLY A 110 -7.32 -7.30 -7.81
CA GLY A 110 -6.01 -6.72 -8.09
C GLY A 110 -5.97 -6.03 -9.43
N GLY A 111 -6.50 -4.81 -9.53
CA GLY A 111 -6.42 -4.01 -10.76
C GLY A 111 -4.97 -3.68 -11.08
N GLY A 112 -4.25 -3.11 -10.12
CA GLY A 112 -2.81 -2.89 -10.23
C GLY A 112 -2.05 -4.20 -10.14
N ALA A 113 -2.15 -4.88 -8.99
CA ALA A 113 -1.44 -6.15 -8.80
C ALA A 113 -2.15 -7.18 -7.92
N ILE A 114 -1.82 -8.46 -8.14
CA ILE A 114 -2.01 -9.54 -7.17
C ILE A 114 -0.62 -10.06 -6.82
N LEU A 115 -0.28 -10.00 -5.52
CA LEU A 115 1.03 -10.45 -5.04
C LEU A 115 0.89 -11.36 -3.82
N SER A 116 1.71 -12.41 -3.81
CA SER A 116 1.75 -13.42 -2.73
C SER A 116 3.16 -13.99 -2.58
N GLY A 117 3.62 -14.15 -1.35
CA GLY A 117 4.85 -14.83 -1.01
C GLY A 117 5.73 -14.05 -0.03
N SER A 118 7.03 -14.22 -0.16
CA SER A 118 8.06 -13.51 0.61
C SER A 118 8.80 -12.54 -0.32
N PHE A 119 8.18 -11.42 -0.64
CA PHE A 119 8.76 -10.38 -1.51
C PHE A 119 8.73 -9.02 -0.80
N LEU A 120 9.46 -8.05 -1.38
CA LEU A 120 9.40 -6.64 -0.99
C LEU A 120 8.85 -5.81 -2.16
N LEU A 121 7.74 -5.11 -1.92
CA LEU A 121 7.27 -4.02 -2.79
C LEU A 121 7.66 -2.71 -2.12
N ARG A 122 8.48 -1.89 -2.76
CA ARG A 122 8.95 -0.66 -2.15
C ARG A 122 9.08 0.51 -3.11
N ASP A 123 8.91 1.72 -2.59
CA ASP A 123 9.21 2.95 -3.36
C ASP A 123 8.46 2.97 -4.71
N CYS A 124 7.19 2.57 -4.68
CA CYS A 124 6.34 2.44 -5.86
C CYS A 124 5.11 3.33 -5.76
N VAL A 125 4.56 3.67 -6.92
CA VAL A 125 3.24 4.28 -7.05
C VAL A 125 2.28 3.25 -7.65
N ILE A 126 1.10 3.12 -7.08
CA ILE A 126 0.02 2.30 -7.62
C ILE A 126 -1.19 3.20 -7.75
N GLU A 127 -1.54 3.57 -8.99
CA GLU A 127 -2.55 4.58 -9.23
C GLU A 127 -3.51 4.28 -10.37
N ASP A 128 -4.69 4.88 -10.32
CA ASP A 128 -5.72 4.77 -11.37
C ASP A 128 -6.03 3.31 -11.76
N CYS A 129 -6.00 2.39 -10.79
CA CYS A 129 -6.32 0.98 -11.00
C CYS A 129 -7.71 0.63 -10.46
N SER A 130 -8.43 -0.26 -11.15
CA SER A 130 -9.80 -0.65 -10.86
C SER A 130 -9.99 -2.17 -10.82
N ALA A 131 -10.72 -2.67 -9.81
CA ALA A 131 -11.11 -4.07 -9.72
C ALA A 131 -12.55 -4.23 -9.22
N ASP A 132 -13.41 -4.97 -9.93
CA ASP A 132 -14.79 -5.20 -9.46
C ASP A 132 -14.84 -5.98 -8.12
N GLY A 133 -13.81 -6.78 -7.84
CA GLY A 133 -13.66 -7.56 -6.61
C GLY A 133 -12.81 -6.86 -5.54
N LEU A 134 -11.66 -7.46 -5.22
CA LEU A 134 -10.80 -7.05 -4.11
C LEU A 134 -9.54 -6.35 -4.61
N GLY A 135 -9.16 -5.23 -3.99
CA GLY A 135 -7.85 -4.59 -4.19
C GLY A 135 -7.75 -3.88 -5.53
N GLY A 136 -8.19 -2.62 -5.59
CA GLY A 136 -8.12 -1.83 -6.82
C GLY A 136 -6.68 -1.62 -7.23
N GLY A 137 -5.87 -1.10 -6.30
CA GLY A 137 -4.42 -1.03 -6.43
C GLY A 137 -3.76 -2.40 -6.24
N LEU A 138 -3.91 -3.00 -5.06
CA LEU A 138 -3.22 -4.24 -4.70
C LEU A 138 -4.14 -5.22 -3.96
N ARG A 139 -4.19 -6.45 -4.46
CA ARG A 139 -4.65 -7.61 -3.69
C ARG A 139 -3.42 -8.34 -3.15
N LEU A 140 -3.22 -8.27 -1.84
CA LEU A 140 -2.06 -8.85 -1.17
C LEU A 140 -2.47 -10.05 -0.33
N GLN A 141 -1.85 -11.21 -0.58
CA GLN A 141 -2.09 -12.43 0.20
C GLN A 141 -1.04 -12.63 1.27
N ARG A 142 0.23 -12.41 0.91
CA ARG A 142 1.35 -12.37 1.84
C ARG A 142 2.45 -11.51 1.24
N GLY A 143 3.01 -10.58 2.02
CA GLY A 143 4.15 -9.79 1.58
C GLY A 143 4.39 -8.55 2.46
N GLU A 144 5.47 -7.84 2.12
CA GLU A 144 5.90 -6.61 2.77
C GLU A 144 5.81 -5.45 1.76
N VAL A 145 5.16 -4.36 2.18
CA VAL A 145 4.97 -3.16 1.36
C VAL A 145 5.54 -1.96 2.11
N ARG A 146 6.43 -1.20 1.47
CA ARG A 146 7.13 -0.08 2.12
C ARG A 146 7.19 1.16 1.24
N ARG A 147 6.90 2.35 1.79
CA ARG A 147 7.08 3.62 1.06
C ARG A 147 6.39 3.62 -0.30
N CYS A 148 5.16 3.10 -0.34
CA CYS A 148 4.34 3.06 -1.53
C CYS A 148 3.18 4.04 -1.42
N ASP A 149 2.83 4.64 -2.56
CA ASP A 149 1.71 5.55 -2.67
C ASP A 149 0.59 4.88 -3.48
N PHE A 150 -0.55 4.62 -2.83
CA PHE A 150 -1.76 4.09 -3.43
C PHE A 150 -2.74 5.24 -3.69
N ARG A 151 -2.94 5.62 -4.95
CA ARG A 151 -3.70 6.81 -5.33
C ARG A 151 -4.86 6.49 -6.25
N ASP A 152 -6.03 7.06 -5.98
CA ASP A 152 -7.15 7.08 -6.92
C ASP A 152 -7.55 5.68 -7.46
N ASN A 153 -7.32 4.63 -6.67
CA ASN A 153 -7.69 3.27 -7.03
C ASN A 153 -9.14 2.98 -6.63
N HIS A 154 -9.78 2.09 -7.37
CA HIS A 154 -11.19 1.74 -7.19
C HIS A 154 -11.40 0.23 -7.01
N ALA A 155 -12.22 -0.18 -6.03
CA ALA A 155 -12.64 -1.58 -5.95
C ALA A 155 -14.00 -1.86 -5.32
N GLY A 156 -14.48 -3.10 -5.45
CA GLY A 156 -15.54 -3.63 -4.59
C GLY A 156 -15.15 -3.55 -3.10
N ALA A 157 -13.97 -4.05 -2.74
CA ALA A 157 -13.41 -3.90 -1.40
C ALA A 157 -11.92 -3.58 -1.42
N GLY A 158 -11.50 -2.60 -0.62
CA GLY A 158 -10.09 -2.19 -0.53
C GLY A 158 -9.66 -1.48 -1.80
N GLY A 159 -10.04 -0.20 -1.95
CA GLY A 159 -9.71 0.58 -3.16
C GLY A 159 -8.21 0.58 -3.41
N GLY A 160 -7.41 0.93 -2.39
CA GLY A 160 -5.95 0.80 -2.45
C GLY A 160 -5.46 -0.62 -2.22
N LEU A 161 -5.85 -1.24 -1.09
CA LEU A 161 -5.34 -2.54 -0.64
C LEU A 161 -6.44 -3.47 -0.14
N ALA A 162 -6.41 -4.75 -0.53
CA ALA A 162 -7.28 -5.77 0.03
C ALA A 162 -6.53 -7.01 0.53
N ILE A 163 -6.89 -7.46 1.73
CA ILE A 163 -6.38 -8.66 2.41
C ILE A 163 -7.54 -9.63 2.66
N GLY A 164 -7.41 -10.87 2.21
CA GLY A 164 -8.45 -11.90 2.39
C GLY A 164 -8.30 -12.70 3.68
N ASN A 165 -9.19 -13.69 3.86
CA ASN A 165 -9.13 -14.58 5.03
C ASN A 165 -7.83 -15.37 5.07
N SER A 166 -7.22 -15.50 6.25
CA SER A 166 -5.90 -16.15 6.46
C SER A 166 -4.70 -15.48 5.77
N ASP A 167 -4.90 -14.39 5.05
CA ASP A 167 -3.82 -13.62 4.44
C ASP A 167 -3.14 -12.72 5.48
N THR A 168 -1.91 -12.30 5.21
CA THR A 168 -1.13 -11.47 6.14
C THR A 168 -0.35 -10.39 5.40
N ALA A 169 -0.51 -9.15 5.82
CA ALA A 169 0.21 -8.02 5.23
C ALA A 169 0.89 -7.17 6.30
N HIS A 170 2.13 -6.79 6.01
CA HIS A 170 2.85 -5.75 6.73
C HIS A 170 3.09 -4.58 5.78
N VAL A 171 2.57 -3.41 6.14
CA VAL A 171 2.56 -2.22 5.31
C VAL A 171 3.11 -1.07 6.14
N GLU A 172 4.18 -0.44 5.66
CA GLU A 172 4.96 0.53 6.43
C GLU A 172 5.26 1.78 5.59
N ASP A 173 5.16 2.96 6.19
CA ASP A 173 5.47 4.25 5.57
C ASP A 173 4.72 4.49 4.24
N CYS A 174 3.49 3.98 4.11
CA CYS A 174 2.71 4.07 2.88
C CYS A 174 1.63 5.15 2.95
N VAL A 175 1.23 5.66 1.78
CA VAL A 175 0.10 6.57 1.63
C VAL A 175 -1.04 5.89 0.89
N PHE A 176 -2.26 6.09 1.39
CA PHE A 176 -3.49 5.75 0.69
C PHE A 176 -4.32 7.02 0.51
N ALA A 177 -4.45 7.47 -0.73
CA ALA A 177 -5.01 8.76 -1.09
C ALA A 177 -6.09 8.64 -2.16
N GLY A 178 -7.25 9.26 -1.96
CA GLY A 178 -8.28 9.36 -3.01
C GLY A 178 -8.86 8.02 -3.47
N ASN A 179 -8.56 6.91 -2.78
CA ASN A 179 -9.05 5.60 -3.18
C ASN A 179 -10.53 5.46 -2.86
N THR A 180 -11.24 4.72 -3.70
CA THR A 180 -12.69 4.52 -3.60
C THR A 180 -13.06 3.05 -3.53
N ALA A 181 -14.04 2.69 -2.71
CA ALA A 181 -14.56 1.32 -2.70
C ALA A 181 -16.02 1.20 -2.24
N THR A 182 -16.62 0.01 -2.32
CA THR A 182 -17.87 -0.24 -1.57
C THR A 182 -17.56 -0.33 -0.08
N ILE A 183 -16.50 -1.06 0.29
CA ILE A 183 -16.01 -1.16 1.68
C ILE A 183 -14.50 -0.92 1.74
N GLY A 184 -14.04 -0.10 2.69
CA GLY A 184 -12.61 0.16 2.88
C GLY A 184 -11.99 0.91 1.71
N GLY A 185 -12.22 2.23 1.63
CA GLY A 185 -11.74 3.03 0.50
C GLY A 185 -10.21 2.93 0.35
N ALA A 186 -9.47 3.12 1.45
CA ALA A 186 -8.03 2.85 1.47
C ALA A 186 -7.73 1.35 1.51
N ALA A 187 -8.26 0.67 2.53
CA ALA A 187 -7.94 -0.73 2.79
C ALA A 187 -9.14 -1.53 3.30
N ALA A 188 -9.26 -2.78 2.85
CA ALA A 188 -10.19 -3.75 3.41
C ALA A 188 -9.44 -5.01 3.84
N SER A 189 -9.67 -5.48 5.07
CA SER A 189 -9.04 -6.69 5.58
C SER A 189 -10.04 -7.62 6.24
N THR A 190 -10.03 -8.88 5.82
CA THR A 190 -10.62 -10.01 6.55
C THR A 190 -9.57 -10.99 7.08
N GLY A 191 -8.29 -10.61 7.00
CA GLY A 191 -7.14 -11.35 7.50
C GLY A 191 -6.30 -10.50 8.47
N PHE A 192 -5.00 -10.74 8.48
CA PHE A 192 -4.06 -10.03 9.36
C PHE A 192 -3.43 -8.85 8.63
N LEU A 193 -3.77 -7.62 9.04
CA LEU A 193 -3.22 -6.40 8.47
C LEU A 193 -2.49 -5.61 9.55
N THR A 194 -1.23 -5.27 9.30
CA THR A 194 -0.49 -4.32 10.12
C THR A 194 -0.11 -3.12 9.27
N LEU A 195 -0.57 -1.95 9.67
CA LEU A 195 -0.21 -0.65 9.11
C LEU A 195 0.68 0.06 10.12
N VAL A 196 1.88 0.48 9.70
CA VAL A 196 2.84 1.21 10.53
C VAL A 196 3.20 2.51 9.83
N HIS A 197 3.13 3.64 10.53
CA HIS A 197 3.45 4.95 9.94
C HIS A 197 2.74 5.20 8.60
N CYS A 198 1.48 4.78 8.46
CA CYS A 198 0.75 4.98 7.21
C CYS A 198 -0.14 6.23 7.28
N THR A 199 -0.29 6.93 6.15
CA THR A 199 -1.27 8.03 6.02
C THR A 199 -2.41 7.60 5.10
N LEU A 200 -3.62 7.47 5.65
CA LEU A 200 -4.83 7.12 4.92
C LEU A 200 -5.72 8.36 4.87
N ALA A 201 -5.74 9.06 3.74
CA ALA A 201 -6.42 10.34 3.63
C ALA A 201 -7.30 10.48 2.39
N PHE A 202 -8.43 11.16 2.56
CA PHE A 202 -9.36 11.48 1.47
C PHE A 202 -9.87 10.27 0.69
N ASN A 203 -9.94 9.10 1.33
CA ASN A 203 -10.52 7.90 0.73
C ASN A 203 -12.04 7.89 0.96
N THR A 204 -12.77 7.27 0.03
CA THR A 204 -14.24 7.24 0.06
C THR A 204 -14.77 5.83 -0.05
N ALA A 205 -15.76 5.46 0.76
CA ALA A 205 -16.46 4.20 0.59
C ALA A 205 -17.95 4.28 0.96
N ASP A 206 -18.73 3.21 0.76
CA ASP A 206 -20.06 3.17 1.39
C ASP A 206 -19.94 2.91 2.90
N ARG A 207 -18.92 2.14 3.30
CA ARG A 207 -18.60 1.77 4.69
C ARG A 207 -17.09 1.72 4.93
N GLY A 208 -16.60 2.43 5.94
CA GLY A 208 -15.18 2.50 6.27
C GLY A 208 -14.43 3.24 5.17
N GLY A 209 -14.60 4.57 5.10
CA GLY A 209 -13.97 5.37 4.05
C GLY A 209 -12.44 5.17 3.99
N ALA A 210 -11.78 5.02 5.13
CA ALA A 210 -10.39 4.57 5.18
C ALA A 210 -10.30 3.03 5.25
N VAL A 211 -10.61 2.47 6.42
CA VAL A 211 -10.39 1.04 6.70
C VAL A 211 -11.71 0.35 6.95
N PHE A 212 -11.91 -0.77 6.26
CA PHE A 212 -12.90 -1.75 6.64
C PHE A 212 -12.22 -3.00 7.16
N TYR A 213 -12.57 -3.43 8.37
CA TYR A 213 -12.08 -4.69 8.93
C TYR A 213 -13.23 -5.68 9.17
N GLY A 214 -12.94 -6.96 8.99
CA GLY A 214 -13.87 -8.04 9.28
C GLY A 214 -13.12 -9.29 9.71
N GLY A 215 -13.82 -10.22 10.34
CA GLY A 215 -13.25 -11.52 10.68
C GLY A 215 -14.36 -12.56 10.70
N ASP A 216 -14.08 -13.75 10.16
CA ASP A 216 -14.84 -14.91 10.58
C ASP A 216 -14.44 -15.31 12.01
N SER A 217 -15.34 -16.01 12.69
CA SER A 217 -15.13 -16.43 14.07
C SER A 217 -14.03 -17.48 14.25
N GLU A 218 -13.51 -18.04 13.15
CA GLU A 218 -12.55 -19.14 13.19
C GLU A 218 -11.10 -18.64 13.20
N ILE A 219 -10.81 -17.54 12.50
CA ILE A 219 -9.44 -17.10 12.22
C ILE A 219 -8.94 -16.02 13.22
N GLN A 220 -9.85 -15.31 13.91
CA GLN A 220 -9.50 -14.19 14.78
C GLN A 220 -8.59 -13.16 14.08
N ALA A 221 -8.94 -12.83 12.84
CA ALA A 221 -8.26 -11.82 12.03
C ALA A 221 -8.03 -10.52 12.83
N ARG A 222 -6.89 -9.85 12.63
CA ARG A 222 -6.61 -8.58 13.34
C ARG A 222 -6.07 -7.53 12.39
N THR A 223 -6.55 -6.31 12.58
CA THR A 223 -6.00 -5.11 11.96
C THR A 223 -5.31 -4.27 13.04
N LEU A 224 -4.03 -3.98 12.89
CA LEU A 224 -3.29 -3.07 13.76
C LEU A 224 -2.96 -1.80 12.99
N LEU A 225 -3.34 -0.65 13.55
CA LEU A 225 -2.88 0.66 13.12
C LEU A 225 -1.90 1.19 14.16
N ASP A 226 -0.63 1.19 13.80
CA ASP A 226 0.46 1.67 14.63
C ASP A 226 1.03 2.97 14.04
N ARG A 227 0.95 4.06 14.81
CA ARG A 227 1.40 5.40 14.40
C ARG A 227 0.84 5.82 13.05
N CYS A 228 -0.41 5.46 12.78
CA CYS A 228 -1.08 5.77 11.54
C CYS A 228 -1.88 7.07 11.65
N LEU A 229 -1.98 7.77 10.53
CA LEU A 229 -2.82 8.94 10.38
C LEU A 229 -4.01 8.63 9.45
N VAL A 230 -5.22 8.68 9.98
CA VAL A 230 -6.47 8.42 9.26
C VAL A 230 -7.28 9.71 9.21
N ALA A 231 -7.25 10.41 8.07
CA ALA A 231 -7.79 11.77 8.03
C ALA A 231 -8.69 12.08 6.82
N PHE A 232 -9.78 12.81 7.06
CA PHE A 232 -10.65 13.35 6.01
C PHE A 232 -11.22 12.30 5.04
N ASN A 233 -11.40 11.06 5.50
CA ASN A 233 -12.04 10.00 4.74
C ASN A 233 -13.57 10.11 4.86
N MET A 234 -14.28 9.63 3.85
CA MET A 234 -15.72 9.80 3.72
C MET A 234 -16.43 8.45 3.56
N ALA A 235 -17.58 8.30 4.21
CA ALA A 235 -18.48 7.19 3.94
C ALA A 235 -19.93 7.61 3.73
N ALA A 236 -20.64 6.90 2.85
CA ALA A 236 -22.03 7.20 2.56
C ALA A 236 -22.99 6.75 3.67
N SER A 237 -22.71 5.62 4.35
CA SER A 237 -23.72 4.94 5.18
C SER A 237 -23.27 4.55 6.59
N SER A 238 -21.98 4.63 6.92
CA SER A 238 -21.43 4.19 8.21
C SER A 238 -20.25 5.08 8.64
N SER A 239 -19.08 4.53 8.95
CA SER A 239 -17.91 5.32 9.39
C SER A 239 -17.08 5.84 8.22
N GLY A 240 -16.71 7.12 8.27
CA GLY A 240 -15.79 7.74 7.31
C GLY A 240 -14.37 7.26 7.51
N GLY A 241 -13.93 7.12 8.77
CA GLY A 241 -12.59 6.63 9.06
C GLY A 241 -12.59 5.12 9.00
N ILE A 242 -13.04 4.50 10.08
CA ILE A 242 -12.88 3.06 10.28
C ILE A 242 -14.23 2.42 10.61
N ASP A 243 -14.61 1.40 9.85
CA ASP A 243 -15.79 0.55 10.07
C ASP A 243 -15.34 -0.91 10.16
N GLY A 244 -16.11 -1.73 10.85
CA GLY A 244 -15.92 -3.17 10.78
C GLY A 244 -17.14 -3.98 11.17
N TRP A 245 -17.06 -5.26 10.87
CA TRP A 245 -18.04 -6.26 11.29
C TRP A 245 -17.38 -7.24 12.24
N TYR A 246 -18.02 -7.50 13.39
CA TYR A 246 -17.68 -8.61 14.28
C TYR A 246 -18.92 -9.41 14.70
N SER A 247 -18.75 -10.70 14.96
CA SER A 247 -19.80 -11.55 15.53
C SER A 247 -20.03 -11.20 17.01
N VAL A 248 -21.29 -11.22 17.45
CA VAL A 248 -21.64 -10.90 18.85
C VAL A 248 -20.93 -11.86 19.80
N GLY A 249 -20.09 -11.32 20.69
CA GLY A 249 -19.33 -12.10 21.68
C GLY A 249 -17.82 -12.19 21.40
N GLU A 250 -17.34 -11.63 20.30
CA GLU A 250 -15.90 -11.56 19.99
C GLU A 250 -15.28 -10.21 20.36
N ALA A 251 -13.99 -10.24 20.68
CA ALA A 251 -13.20 -9.03 20.86
C ALA A 251 -13.08 -8.29 19.51
N PRO A 252 -12.99 -6.94 19.52
CA PRO A 252 -12.80 -6.20 18.30
C PRO A 252 -11.51 -6.65 17.60
N HIS A 253 -11.64 -6.92 16.30
CA HIS A 253 -10.57 -7.36 15.41
C HIS A 253 -9.68 -6.19 14.94
N ILE A 254 -9.61 -5.12 15.73
CA ILE A 254 -8.82 -3.92 15.45
C ILE A 254 -8.12 -3.40 16.71
N ASP A 255 -6.84 -3.04 16.56
CA ASP A 255 -5.99 -2.44 17.58
C ASP A 255 -5.38 -1.14 17.07
N PHE A 256 -5.06 -0.25 18.01
CA PHE A 256 -4.39 1.01 17.74
C PHE A 256 -3.19 1.17 18.68
N ASP A 257 -2.12 1.72 18.14
CA ASP A 257 -1.00 2.26 18.90
C ASP A 257 -0.69 3.65 18.33
N CYS A 258 -0.63 4.65 19.20
CA CYS A 258 -0.25 6.03 18.88
C CYS A 258 -0.80 6.59 17.55
N SER A 259 -2.07 6.39 17.23
CA SER A 259 -2.62 6.75 15.92
C SER A 259 -3.53 7.98 16.00
N ASP A 260 -3.61 8.77 14.93
CA ASP A 260 -4.47 9.95 14.85
C ASP A 260 -5.61 9.72 13.86
N VAL A 261 -6.85 9.91 14.31
CA VAL A 261 -8.05 9.71 13.51
C VAL A 261 -8.85 11.01 13.55
N PHE A 262 -8.84 11.76 12.44
CA PHE A 262 -9.35 13.12 12.44
C PHE A 262 -10.12 13.52 11.19
N GLY A 263 -11.26 14.18 11.39
CA GLY A 263 -12.01 14.84 10.35
C GLY A 263 -12.68 13.88 9.38
N ASN A 264 -12.85 12.61 9.77
CA ASN A 264 -13.53 11.64 8.92
C ASN A 264 -15.06 11.77 9.06
N THR A 265 -15.79 11.58 7.95
CA THR A 265 -17.24 11.82 7.88
C THR A 265 -18.00 10.58 7.42
N PRO A 266 -19.15 10.25 8.03
CA PRO A 266 -19.87 11.01 9.07
C PRO A 266 -19.32 10.80 10.49
N THR A 267 -18.48 9.79 10.72
CA THR A 267 -17.83 9.51 12.01
C THR A 267 -16.40 9.03 11.83
N GLU A 268 -15.59 9.17 12.89
CA GLU A 268 -14.21 8.68 12.95
C GLU A 268 -14.14 7.15 12.94
N ILE A 269 -14.85 6.50 13.87
CA ILE A 269 -14.80 5.05 14.06
C ILE A 269 -16.20 4.54 14.44
N VAL A 270 -16.62 3.43 13.84
CA VAL A 270 -17.80 2.65 14.26
C VAL A 270 -17.32 1.32 14.84
N GLY A 271 -17.90 0.92 15.98
CA GLY A 271 -17.56 -0.34 16.66
C GLY A 271 -16.43 -0.25 17.70
N GLY A 272 -15.94 0.96 18.02
CA GLY A 272 -14.86 1.20 18.97
C GLY A 272 -15.32 1.58 20.38
N PHE A 273 -14.92 0.78 21.38
CA PHE A 273 -14.90 1.09 22.82
C PHE A 273 -13.85 2.19 23.10
N PRO A 274 -13.67 2.73 24.33
CA PRO A 274 -12.63 3.74 24.52
C PRO A 274 -11.26 3.14 24.17
N MET A 275 -10.69 3.64 23.08
CA MET A 275 -9.39 3.25 22.58
C MET A 275 -8.38 4.19 23.22
N ALA A 276 -7.61 3.66 24.16
CA ALA A 276 -6.38 4.31 24.58
C ALA A 276 -5.48 4.51 23.32
N ASP A 277 -4.59 5.48 23.39
CA ASP A 277 -3.56 5.69 22.36
C ASP A 277 -4.06 6.23 21.00
N LEU A 278 -5.30 6.72 20.95
CA LEU A 278 -5.83 7.53 19.85
C LEU A 278 -5.74 9.03 20.10
N ILE A 279 -5.36 9.74 19.04
CA ILE A 279 -5.39 11.20 18.91
C ILE A 279 -6.56 11.55 17.97
N TYR A 280 -7.15 12.72 18.21
CA TYR A 280 -8.24 13.28 17.40
C TYR A 280 -7.94 14.76 17.13
N SER A 281 -6.80 15.05 16.51
CA SER A 281 -6.35 16.43 16.28
C SER A 281 -6.11 16.69 14.81
N ASP A 282 -6.31 17.93 14.38
CA ASP A 282 -6.03 18.31 13.00
C ASP A 282 -4.57 17.99 12.68
N PRO A 283 -4.30 17.10 11.70
CA PRO A 283 -2.93 16.70 11.38
C PRO A 283 -2.11 17.83 10.76
N GLN A 284 -2.73 18.96 10.40
CA GLN A 284 -2.05 20.12 9.81
C GLN A 284 -1.22 19.73 8.60
N PHE A 285 -1.87 19.13 7.60
CA PHE A 285 -1.22 18.83 6.33
C PHE A 285 -0.64 20.09 5.69
N CYS A 286 0.51 19.93 5.04
CA CYS A 286 1.19 21.03 4.37
C CYS A 286 0.30 21.65 3.28
N PRO A 287 0.32 23.00 3.14
CA PRO A 287 -0.37 23.66 2.04
C PRO A 287 0.14 23.14 0.69
N GLY A 288 -0.78 22.84 -0.22
CA GLY A 288 -0.40 22.30 -1.52
C GLY A 288 0.31 20.96 -1.41
N ALA A 289 -0.20 20.04 -0.57
CA ALA A 289 0.22 18.64 -0.44
C ALA A 289 0.30 17.84 -1.76
N GLY A 290 -0.01 18.48 -2.90
CA GLY A 290 0.88 18.54 -4.06
C GLY A 290 0.72 17.42 -5.05
N GLU A 291 0.70 16.19 -4.55
CA GLU A 291 0.71 14.96 -5.36
C GLU A 291 -0.05 13.82 -4.63
N GLY A 292 -0.93 14.16 -3.69
CA GLY A 292 -1.69 13.16 -2.91
C GLY A 292 -0.89 12.46 -1.81
N ARG A 293 0.28 12.99 -1.42
CA ARG A 293 1.18 12.38 -0.41
C ARG A 293 0.95 12.87 1.03
N TYR A 294 0.30 14.03 1.19
CA TYR A 294 -0.14 14.57 2.49
C TYR A 294 0.92 14.60 3.62
N PRO A 295 2.10 15.23 3.40
CA PRO A 295 3.03 15.47 4.50
C PRO A 295 2.47 16.47 5.51
N ILE A 296 2.98 16.43 6.74
CA ILE A 296 2.53 17.25 7.87
C ILE A 296 3.40 18.48 8.09
N ALA A 297 2.86 19.51 8.74
CA ALA A 297 3.61 20.70 9.16
C ALA A 297 4.42 20.45 10.46
N ASP A 298 5.43 21.29 10.72
CA ASP A 298 6.29 21.19 11.92
C ASP A 298 5.53 21.37 13.26
N GLY A 299 4.42 22.11 13.24
CA GLY A 299 3.52 22.32 14.38
C GLY A 299 2.43 21.25 14.52
N SER A 300 2.42 20.26 13.62
CA SER A 300 1.42 19.20 13.61
C SER A 300 1.44 18.39 14.91
N PRO A 301 0.28 17.99 15.46
CA PRO A 301 0.21 17.04 16.57
C PRO A 301 0.77 15.65 16.20
N CYS A 302 0.93 15.35 14.91
CA CYS A 302 1.51 14.11 14.41
C CYS A 302 3.04 14.17 14.28
N ALA A 303 3.65 15.36 14.45
CA ALA A 303 5.09 15.52 14.37
C ALA A 303 5.78 14.92 15.60
N PRO A 304 7.00 14.32 15.48
CA PRO A 304 7.71 13.71 16.62
C PRO A 304 7.87 14.62 17.84
N ALA A 305 8.04 15.92 17.63
CA ALA A 305 8.23 16.89 18.70
C ALA A 305 6.94 17.25 19.46
N ASN A 306 5.78 16.98 18.86
CA ASN A 306 4.47 17.44 19.37
C ASN A 306 3.53 16.27 19.69
N SER A 307 3.80 15.08 19.16
CA SER A 307 2.95 13.92 19.39
C SER A 307 3.06 13.45 20.84
N PRO A 308 1.95 12.97 21.44
CA PRO A 308 1.95 12.48 22.81
C PRO A 308 2.84 11.25 23.03
N CYS A 309 3.26 10.59 21.96
CA CYS A 309 4.12 9.42 22.00
C CYS A 309 5.59 9.74 21.72
N GLY A 310 5.92 10.99 21.34
CA GLY A 310 7.30 11.43 21.04
C GLY A 310 7.87 10.89 19.72
N GLU A 311 7.01 10.39 18.83
CA GLU A 311 7.38 9.79 17.55
C GLU A 311 6.48 10.30 16.41
N ARG A 312 6.87 10.06 15.15
CA ARG A 312 6.07 10.45 13.98
C ARG A 312 4.78 9.63 13.94
N ILE A 313 3.68 10.28 13.57
CA ILE A 313 2.42 9.63 13.18
C ILE A 313 2.16 9.93 11.70
N GLY A 314 1.89 8.89 10.90
CA GLY A 314 1.74 8.98 9.45
C GLY A 314 3.05 8.73 8.67
N ALA A 315 2.95 8.81 7.34
CA ALA A 315 4.00 8.37 6.40
C ALA A 315 5.22 9.28 6.30
N PHE A 316 5.11 10.55 6.66
CA PHE A 316 6.17 11.53 6.42
C PHE A 316 6.50 12.36 7.64
N ASP A 317 7.80 12.59 7.84
CA ASP A 317 8.26 13.62 8.76
C ASP A 317 7.76 14.99 8.30
N PRO A 318 7.72 15.99 9.20
CA PRO A 318 7.28 17.32 8.84
C PRO A 318 8.04 17.92 7.65
N ALA A 319 7.32 18.43 6.66
CA ALA A 319 7.88 18.92 5.40
C ALA A 319 7.67 20.42 5.16
N CYS A 320 6.92 21.10 6.04
CA CYS A 320 6.66 22.53 5.92
C CYS A 320 6.52 23.21 7.28
N ALA A 321 6.69 24.54 7.28
CA ALA A 321 6.41 25.34 8.46
C ALA A 321 4.90 25.42 8.72
N SER A 322 4.52 25.38 10.00
CA SER A 322 3.16 25.63 10.45
C SER A 322 2.69 26.99 9.92
N THR A 323 1.63 26.96 9.12
CA THR A 323 0.93 28.20 8.78
C THR A 323 0.25 28.68 10.04
N ALA A 324 0.70 29.81 10.60
CA ALA A 324 0.03 30.44 11.72
C ALA A 324 -1.42 30.70 11.32
N VAL A 325 -2.35 29.88 11.83
CA VAL A 325 -3.76 30.26 11.85
C VAL A 325 -3.81 31.46 12.78
N GLU A 326 -3.87 32.68 12.22
CA GLU A 326 -4.29 33.82 13.03
C GLU A 326 -5.64 33.41 13.65
N ARG A 327 -5.65 33.11 14.95
CA ARG A 327 -6.89 33.14 15.73
C ARG A 327 -7.38 34.57 15.70
N ARG A 328 -8.06 34.97 14.63
CA ARG A 328 -8.92 36.14 14.68
C ARG A 328 -10.05 35.75 15.61
N SER A 329 -9.96 36.23 16.84
CA SER A 329 -11.09 36.18 17.76
C SER A 329 -12.30 36.80 17.04
N TRP A 330 -13.51 36.34 17.35
CA TRP A 330 -14.73 36.92 16.80
C TRP A 330 -14.81 38.46 17.06
N GLY A 331 -14.03 38.98 18.02
CA GLY A 331 -13.85 40.41 18.25
C GLY A 331 -13.03 41.13 17.17
N ALA A 332 -11.99 40.50 16.60
CA ALA A 332 -11.15 41.11 15.56
C ALA A 332 -11.89 41.26 14.22
N VAL A 333 -12.76 40.31 13.88
CA VAL A 333 -13.56 40.38 12.63
C VAL A 333 -14.67 41.43 12.71
N LYS A 334 -15.25 41.68 13.90
CA LYS A 334 -16.22 42.77 14.09
C LYS A 334 -15.62 44.16 14.08
N SER A 335 -14.31 44.31 14.26
CA SER A 335 -13.63 45.61 14.15
C SER A 335 -13.36 46.05 12.71
N LEU A 336 -13.67 45.18 11.72
CA LEU A 336 -13.50 45.43 10.29
C LEU A 336 -14.81 45.85 9.58
N TYR A 337 -15.94 45.90 10.30
CA TYR A 337 -17.24 46.32 9.79
C TYR A 337 -17.97 47.24 10.77
#